data_AF-I2PXX6-F1
#
_entry.id   AF-I2PXX6-F1
#
_cell.length_a   1.000
_cell.length_b   1.000
_cell.length_c   1.000
_cell.angle_alpha   90.00
_cell.angle_beta   90.00
_cell.angle_gamma   90.00
#
_symmetry.space_group_name_H-M   'P 1'
#
loop_
_entity.id
_entity.type
_entity.pdbx_description
1 polymer ?
#
loop_
_entity_poly.entity_id
_entity_poly.type
_entity_poly.pdbx_seq_one_letter_code
_entity_poly.pdbx_strand_id
1 'polypeptide(L)'
;MDDAAATPSAAAPADRDARFAACLEKLEELKAIKARREVLEERVFLEFLRANRGRINEFPLLETEQQSLMDMLLRRAEGLHPAHESIKERFSEYLLELNHYGKAKAVGDEARREKLAHRLERVETLLAKCLQGAVYASSLVKDNFSDAIIRHFGEGSLAKIEELTATLVFDELYWRTAIERFVKEEVRGAYDDILAERRYRLAREGQLLIVAFPFDAVLSKLMGTTKAISKTRVQTAFAEGTDDEAGRQNLETALTVLSRAEIPQWNRRAERDEPAFAARVAAMDAVVAEYRAGLAGEGEEAEARQAFLAQEITALCVGAAVSLRVVREDFARALRDFSPKETAWIVQSAGVFDAVHLGLVLEHIMEFDFAYLLREKGEADAGRIQVKAARNRRAPKAGVDALVEAGFNKVRRRQFFDDDPDNPDFLLFRPKNPAELEERLRLVRIEPELARSLVALWETAPYKVDLYVCINLAALGKVATNLSARITEILGRYGIAPPGAGESARTKRDA
;
A
#
# COMPACT_ATOMS: atom_id res chain seq x y z
N MET A 1 -26.27 35.17 4.44
CA MET A 1 -25.71 35.61 5.73
C MET A 1 -25.06 34.38 6.33
N ASP A 2 -24.10 33.81 5.60
CA ASP A 2 -22.67 34.21 5.50
C ASP A 2 -21.97 34.02 6.84
N ASP A 3 -21.80 32.74 7.19
CA ASP A 3 -20.73 32.29 8.08
C ASP A 3 -19.67 31.64 7.18
N ALA A 4 -18.82 32.49 6.61
CA ALA A 4 -17.67 32.05 5.85
C ALA A 4 -16.65 31.49 6.85
N ALA A 5 -16.59 30.16 6.93
CA ALA A 5 -15.53 29.43 7.60
C ALA A 5 -14.18 29.95 7.09
N ALA A 6 -13.41 30.57 7.99
CA ALA A 6 -12.09 31.07 7.70
C ALA A 6 -11.17 29.90 7.34
N THR A 7 -10.85 29.78 6.05
CA THR A 7 -9.76 28.96 5.55
C THR A 7 -8.48 29.35 6.29
N PRO A 8 -7.69 28.40 6.86
CA PRO A 8 -6.41 28.73 7.46
C PRO A 8 -5.54 29.44 6.44
N SER A 9 -5.18 30.69 6.71
CA SER A 9 -4.27 31.49 5.89
C SER A 9 -2.95 30.73 5.73
N ALA A 10 -2.60 30.38 4.49
CA ALA A 10 -1.27 29.91 4.15
C ALA A 10 -0.28 31.01 4.56
N ALA A 11 0.50 30.76 5.62
CA ALA A 11 1.49 31.71 6.08
C ALA A 11 2.41 32.08 4.92
N ALA A 12 2.59 33.38 4.67
CA ALA A 12 3.49 33.86 3.63
C ALA A 12 4.87 33.19 3.79
N PRO A 13 5.56 32.84 2.68
CA PRO A 13 6.89 32.26 2.76
C PRO A 13 7.78 33.19 3.60
N ALA A 14 8.46 32.63 4.61
CA ALA A 14 9.43 33.40 5.38
C ALA A 14 10.46 33.99 4.41
N ASP A 15 10.88 35.23 4.65
CA ASP A 15 11.91 35.89 3.84
C ASP A 15 13.20 35.07 3.76
N ARG A 16 13.94 35.17 2.66
CA ARG A 16 15.18 34.39 2.39
C ARG A 16 16.13 34.43 3.58
N ASP A 17 16.40 35.62 4.08
CA ASP A 17 17.35 35.84 5.15
C ASP A 17 16.82 35.31 6.50
N ALA A 18 15.51 35.31 6.70
CA ALA A 18 14.88 34.74 7.88
C ALA A 18 15.00 33.21 7.91
N ARG A 19 14.83 32.53 6.76
CA ARG A 19 15.02 31.08 6.66
C ARG A 19 16.46 30.67 6.95
N PHE A 20 17.42 31.39 6.37
CA PHE A 20 18.84 31.15 6.62
C PHE A 20 19.20 31.42 8.09
N ALA A 21 18.66 32.49 8.68
CA ALA A 21 18.88 32.80 10.08
C ALA A 21 18.38 31.71 11.02
N ALA A 22 17.15 31.20 10.82
CA ALA A 22 16.58 30.14 11.65
C ALA A 22 17.44 28.87 11.63
N CYS A 23 17.84 28.42 10.44
CA CYS A 23 18.68 27.22 10.30
C CYS A 23 20.10 27.45 10.84
N LEU A 24 20.66 28.63 10.64
CA LEU A 24 22.00 28.99 11.13
C LEU A 24 22.03 29.05 12.66
N GLU A 25 21.04 29.69 13.28
CA GLU A 25 20.90 29.76 14.73
C GLU A 25 20.84 28.34 15.32
N LYS A 26 20.03 27.45 14.72
CA LYS A 26 19.95 26.06 15.15
C LYS A 26 21.28 25.31 15.00
N LEU A 27 21.97 25.53 13.88
CA LEU A 27 23.30 24.95 13.64
C LEU A 27 24.33 25.43 14.67
N GLU A 28 24.31 26.70 15.04
CA GLU A 28 25.22 27.30 16.02
C GLU A 28 24.93 26.81 17.46
N GLU A 29 23.66 26.73 17.85
CA GLU A 29 23.20 26.13 19.11
C GLU A 29 23.77 24.72 19.27
N LEU A 30 23.63 23.88 18.23
CA LEU A 30 24.05 22.48 18.26
C LEU A 30 25.57 22.32 18.25
N LYS A 31 26.29 23.21 17.58
CA LYS A 31 27.76 23.27 17.64
C LYS A 31 28.26 23.69 19.02
N ALA A 32 27.60 24.65 19.67
CA ALA A 32 27.98 25.12 21.00
C ALA A 32 27.92 24.01 22.05
N ILE A 33 26.89 23.16 21.98
CA ILE A 33 26.74 21.99 22.88
C ILE A 33 27.51 20.75 22.40
N LYS A 34 28.29 20.85 21.32
CA LYS A 34 29.02 19.73 20.69
C LYS A 34 28.12 18.52 20.42
N ALA A 35 26.93 18.77 19.87
CA ALA A 35 26.01 17.72 19.49
C ALA A 35 26.67 16.71 18.54
N ARG A 36 26.30 15.44 18.65
CA ARG A 36 26.73 14.42 17.70
C ARG A 36 26.26 14.79 16.30
N ARG A 37 27.04 14.44 15.28
CA ARG A 37 26.74 14.76 13.87
C ARG A 37 25.32 14.35 13.45
N GLU A 38 24.88 13.17 13.88
CA GLU A 38 23.53 12.64 13.64
C GLU A 38 22.44 13.56 14.20
N VAL A 39 22.55 13.91 15.48
CA VAL A 39 21.61 14.81 16.17
C VAL A 39 21.63 16.21 15.55
N LEU A 40 22.80 16.67 15.11
CA LEU A 40 22.94 17.94 14.43
C LEU A 40 22.20 17.93 13.09
N GLU A 41 22.45 16.93 12.26
CA GLU A 41 21.82 16.77 10.95
C GLU A 41 20.30 16.66 11.06
N GLU A 42 19.81 15.83 11.97
CA GLU A 42 18.37 15.66 12.23
C GLU A 42 17.70 16.96 12.68
N ARG A 43 18.26 17.64 13.69
CA ARG A 43 17.63 18.85 14.24
C ARG A 43 17.72 20.04 13.28
N VAL A 44 18.80 20.17 12.51
CA VAL A 44 18.90 21.23 11.50
C VAL A 44 17.96 20.95 10.32
N PHE A 45 17.80 19.69 9.91
CA PHE A 45 16.87 19.35 8.82
C PHE A 45 15.41 19.56 9.25
N LEU A 46 15.06 19.35 10.53
CA LEU A 46 13.73 19.69 11.06
C LEU A 46 13.49 21.20 11.04
N GLU A 47 14.49 22.00 11.42
CA GLU A 47 14.39 23.46 11.33
C GLU A 47 14.29 23.92 9.88
N PHE A 48 15.04 23.29 8.98
CA PHE A 48 14.95 23.51 7.54
C PHE A 48 13.53 23.25 7.00
N LEU A 49 12.93 22.13 7.38
CA LEU A 49 11.55 21.77 7.02
C LEU A 49 10.56 22.85 7.48
N ARG A 50 10.67 23.30 8.74
CA ARG A 50 9.80 24.32 9.32
C ARG A 50 9.97 25.69 8.67
N ALA A 51 11.22 26.11 8.46
CA ALA A 51 11.57 27.37 7.81
C ALA A 51 11.06 27.43 6.36
N ASN A 52 11.01 26.28 5.68
CA ASN A 52 10.57 26.17 4.28
C ASN A 52 9.09 25.77 4.11
N ARG A 53 8.28 25.76 5.18
CA ARG A 53 6.86 25.34 5.12
C ARG A 53 6.04 26.03 4.02
N GLY A 54 6.29 27.31 3.76
CA GLY A 54 5.56 28.10 2.76
C GLY A 54 5.97 27.80 1.31
N ARG A 55 7.02 27.00 1.11
CA ARG A 55 7.53 26.57 -0.20
C ARG A 55 7.21 25.11 -0.51
N ILE A 56 6.54 24.43 0.42
CA ILE A 56 6.15 23.03 0.32
C ILE A 56 4.62 22.99 0.22
N ASN A 57 4.10 22.64 -0.94
CA ASN A 57 2.69 22.35 -1.14
C ASN A 57 2.30 21.13 -0.32
N GLU A 58 1.12 21.17 0.31
CA GLU A 58 0.62 20.11 1.20
C GLU A 58 1.52 19.86 2.41
N PHE A 59 2.11 20.93 2.95
CA PHE A 59 2.96 20.83 4.13
C PHE A 59 2.24 20.09 5.28
N PRO A 60 2.86 19.06 5.88
CA PRO A 60 2.25 18.29 6.96
C PRO A 60 2.07 19.15 8.21
N LEU A 61 0.82 19.29 8.65
CA LEU A 61 0.49 20.11 9.82
C LEU A 61 0.77 19.39 11.14
N LEU A 62 0.71 18.06 11.13
CA LEU A 62 0.94 17.23 12.30
C LEU A 62 2.44 17.02 12.54
N GLU A 63 2.87 17.11 13.79
CA GLU A 63 4.28 16.86 14.17
C GLU A 63 4.70 15.42 13.87
N THR A 64 3.80 14.44 14.03
CA THR A 64 4.03 13.04 13.69
C THR A 64 4.33 12.84 12.21
N GLU A 65 3.65 13.59 11.34
CA GLU A 65 3.86 13.54 9.90
C GLU A 65 5.14 14.26 9.48
N GLN A 66 5.47 15.38 10.13
CA GLN A 66 6.77 16.02 9.96
C GLN A 66 7.89 15.05 10.35
N GLN A 67 7.80 14.40 11.51
CA GLN A 67 8.75 13.38 11.95
C GLN A 67 8.83 12.20 10.97
N SER A 68 7.70 11.78 10.39
CA SER A 68 7.68 10.72 9.38
C SER A 68 8.55 11.07 8.17
N LEU A 69 8.43 12.29 7.66
CA LEU A 69 9.25 12.75 6.52
C LEU A 69 10.74 12.83 6.89
N MET A 70 11.05 13.30 8.11
CA MET A 70 12.41 13.33 8.64
C MET A 70 13.02 11.93 8.63
N ASP A 71 12.33 10.96 9.22
CA ASP A 71 12.81 9.59 9.39
C ASP A 71 12.94 8.86 8.05
N MET A 72 12.08 9.17 7.07
CA MET A 72 12.18 8.64 5.71
C MET A 72 13.42 9.17 4.98
N LEU A 73 13.63 10.49 4.99
CA LEU A 73 14.67 11.13 4.16
C LEU A 73 16.06 11.03 4.78
N LEU A 74 16.15 11.06 6.11
CA LEU A 74 17.43 10.96 6.83
C LEU A 74 17.81 9.52 7.21
N ARG A 75 17.00 8.52 6.80
CA ARG A 75 17.21 7.11 7.14
C ARG A 75 18.67 6.69 6.91
N ARG A 76 19.23 5.98 7.88
CA ARG A 76 20.58 5.41 7.82
C ARG A 76 20.47 3.89 7.90
N ALA A 77 20.67 3.24 6.76
CA ALA A 77 20.75 1.80 6.67
C ALA A 77 21.88 1.43 5.69
N GLU A 78 22.47 0.27 5.87
CA GLU A 78 23.37 -0.29 4.87
C GLU A 78 22.55 -0.73 3.66
N GLY A 79 23.05 -0.48 2.43
CA GLY A 79 22.34 -0.86 1.21
C GLY A 79 21.16 0.05 0.83
N LEU A 80 21.11 1.29 1.33
CA LEU A 80 20.08 2.27 0.97
C LEU A 80 19.96 2.48 -0.54
N HIS A 81 18.77 2.93 -0.94
CA HIS A 81 18.49 3.36 -2.30
C HIS A 81 19.42 4.52 -2.68
N PRO A 82 19.97 4.56 -3.90
CA PRO A 82 20.94 5.60 -4.27
C PRO A 82 20.37 7.03 -4.21
N ALA A 83 19.05 7.17 -4.32
CA ALA A 83 18.37 8.44 -4.11
C ALA A 83 18.56 8.99 -2.68
N HIS A 84 18.69 8.14 -1.65
CA HIS A 84 19.03 8.58 -0.29
C HIS A 84 20.43 9.18 -0.21
N GLU A 85 21.39 8.63 -0.95
CA GLU A 85 22.75 9.20 -1.01
C GLU A 85 22.71 10.60 -1.60
N SER A 86 21.97 10.79 -2.71
CA SER A 86 21.78 12.11 -3.32
C SER A 86 21.15 13.14 -2.38
N ILE A 87 20.16 12.76 -1.56
CA ILE A 87 19.57 13.68 -0.56
C ILE A 87 20.59 14.03 0.52
N LYS A 88 21.35 13.05 1.03
CA LYS A 88 22.38 13.26 2.06
C LYS A 88 23.52 14.15 1.58
N GLU A 89 23.95 13.99 0.33
CA GLU A 89 24.95 14.84 -0.30
C GLU A 89 24.46 16.29 -0.40
N ARG A 90 23.25 16.50 -0.90
CA ARG A 90 22.62 17.83 -0.97
C ARG A 90 22.48 18.47 0.40
N PHE A 91 22.10 17.70 1.41
CA PHE A 91 21.98 18.24 2.76
C PHE A 91 23.34 18.57 3.39
N SER A 92 24.36 17.76 3.11
CA SER A 92 25.74 18.07 3.52
C SER A 92 26.25 19.34 2.84
N GLU A 93 25.95 19.53 1.54
CA GLU A 93 26.26 20.77 0.80
C GLU A 93 25.54 21.98 1.42
N TYR A 94 24.26 21.83 1.77
CA TYR A 94 23.50 22.89 2.45
C TYR A 94 24.14 23.30 3.77
N LEU A 95 24.49 22.33 4.63
CA LEU A 95 25.15 22.61 5.91
C LEU A 95 26.51 23.30 5.73
N LEU A 96 27.25 22.94 4.69
CA LEU A 96 28.53 23.56 4.35
C LEU A 96 28.33 25.03 3.95
N GLU A 97 27.43 25.30 3.00
CA GLU A 97 27.15 26.64 2.52
C GLU A 97 26.53 27.52 3.62
N LEU A 98 25.64 26.98 4.45
CA LEU A 98 25.06 27.66 5.60
C LEU A 98 26.14 28.10 6.60
N ASN A 99 27.12 27.23 6.87
CA ASN A 99 28.25 27.55 7.75
C ASN A 99 29.19 28.61 7.14
N HIS A 100 29.44 28.57 5.83
CA HIS A 100 30.22 29.59 5.14
C HIS A 100 29.51 30.95 5.16
N TYR A 101 28.20 30.95 4.93
CA TYR A 101 27.35 32.13 5.00
C TYR A 101 27.40 32.76 6.40
N GLY A 102 27.23 31.95 7.46
CA GLY A 102 27.33 32.43 8.84
C GLY A 102 28.68 33.06 9.17
N LYS A 103 29.79 32.46 8.70
CA LYS A 103 31.14 33.04 8.86
C LYS A 103 31.30 34.38 8.14
N ALA A 104 30.82 34.48 6.90
CA ALA A 104 30.88 35.74 6.15
C ALA A 104 30.06 36.84 6.84
N LYS A 105 28.87 36.50 7.35
CA LYS A 105 28.02 37.39 8.15
C LYS A 105 28.72 37.87 9.43
N ALA A 106 29.40 36.98 10.15
CA ALA A 106 30.10 37.32 11.39
C ALA A 106 31.32 38.26 11.17
N VAL A 107 32.01 38.14 10.04
CA VAL A 107 33.18 38.97 9.70
C VAL A 107 32.79 40.26 8.96
N GLY A 108 31.52 40.42 8.57
CA GLY A 108 31.01 41.62 7.87
C GLY A 108 31.41 41.70 6.39
N ASP A 109 31.73 40.57 5.75
CA ASP A 109 32.09 40.51 4.32
C ASP A 109 30.84 40.42 3.44
N GLU A 110 30.27 41.58 3.12
CA GLU A 110 28.99 41.72 2.43
C GLU A 110 28.99 41.12 1.01
N ALA A 111 30.05 41.36 0.23
CA ALA A 111 30.15 40.85 -1.14
C ALA A 111 30.23 39.32 -1.17
N ARG A 112 30.98 38.72 -0.23
CA ARG A 112 31.03 37.27 -0.08
C ARG A 112 29.72 36.71 0.46
N ARG A 113 29.06 37.42 1.38
CA ARG A 113 27.77 37.02 1.96
C ARG A 113 26.71 36.87 0.88
N GLU A 114 26.55 37.85 -0.01
CA GLU A 114 25.53 37.77 -1.07
C GLU A 114 25.84 36.65 -2.09
N LYS A 115 27.11 36.46 -2.45
CA LYS A 115 27.52 35.33 -3.31
C LYS A 115 27.18 33.97 -2.69
N LEU A 116 27.39 33.82 -1.37
CA LEU A 116 27.03 32.61 -0.64
C LEU A 116 25.52 32.47 -0.47
N ALA A 117 24.78 33.58 -0.30
CA ALA A 117 23.33 33.58 -0.22
C ALA A 117 22.69 32.96 -1.47
N HIS A 118 23.15 33.34 -2.67
CA HIS A 118 22.65 32.74 -3.92
C HIS A 118 22.96 31.24 -4.05
N ARG A 119 24.14 30.79 -3.60
CA ARG A 119 24.48 29.36 -3.59
C ARG A 119 23.62 28.60 -2.60
N LEU A 120 23.46 29.14 -1.40
CA LEU A 120 22.64 28.55 -0.34
C LEU A 120 21.18 28.46 -0.77
N GLU A 121 20.63 29.49 -1.41
CA GLU A 121 19.27 29.51 -1.95
C GLU A 121 19.06 28.44 -3.02
N ARG A 122 20.06 28.24 -3.89
CA ARG A 122 20.03 27.19 -4.91
C ARG A 122 19.96 25.79 -4.28
N VAL A 123 20.81 25.51 -3.29
CA VAL A 123 20.84 24.21 -2.61
C VAL A 123 19.58 24.01 -1.75
N GLU A 124 19.13 25.05 -1.04
CA GLU A 124 17.86 25.06 -0.31
C GLU A 124 16.68 24.70 -1.22
N THR A 125 16.63 25.28 -2.43
CA THR A 125 15.54 25.01 -3.39
C THR A 125 15.51 23.56 -3.83
N LEU A 126 16.68 22.96 -4.13
CA LEU A 126 16.75 21.55 -4.50
C LEU A 126 16.37 20.63 -3.34
N LEU A 127 16.78 20.93 -2.11
CA LEU A 127 16.36 20.17 -0.93
C LEU A 127 14.85 20.31 -0.66
N ALA A 128 14.29 21.50 -0.82
CA ALA A 128 12.85 21.72 -0.70
C ALA A 128 12.07 20.93 -1.76
N LYS A 129 12.61 20.78 -2.98
CA LYS A 129 12.03 19.92 -4.02
C LYS A 129 12.13 18.43 -3.69
N CYS A 130 13.22 17.96 -3.07
CA CYS A 130 13.26 16.60 -2.52
C CYS A 130 12.19 16.38 -1.44
N LEU A 131 12.00 17.35 -0.54
CA LEU A 131 10.93 17.30 0.45
C LEU A 131 9.54 17.26 -0.21
N GLN A 132 9.30 18.12 -1.20
CA GLN A 132 8.04 18.17 -1.92
C GLN A 132 7.67 16.83 -2.56
N GLY A 133 8.64 16.17 -3.20
CA GLY A 133 8.44 14.85 -3.79
C GLY A 133 8.08 13.79 -2.75
N ALA A 134 8.74 13.83 -1.59
CA ALA A 134 8.44 12.92 -0.48
C ALA A 134 7.06 13.20 0.15
N VAL A 135 6.67 14.47 0.30
CA VAL A 135 5.34 14.87 0.78
C VAL A 135 4.25 14.35 -0.15
N TYR A 136 4.37 14.59 -1.45
CA TYR A 136 3.39 14.10 -2.42
C TYR A 136 3.30 12.58 -2.44
N ALA A 137 4.44 11.88 -2.49
CA ALA A 137 4.45 10.42 -2.50
C ALA A 137 3.85 9.82 -1.23
N SER A 138 4.29 10.25 -0.04
CA SER A 138 3.78 9.73 1.23
C SER A 138 2.29 10.03 1.44
N SER A 139 1.83 11.23 1.04
CA SER A 139 0.41 11.58 1.09
C SER A 139 -0.41 10.69 0.17
N LEU A 140 0.03 10.48 -1.08
CA LEU A 140 -0.65 9.57 -2.02
C LEU A 140 -0.78 8.16 -1.48
N VAL A 141 0.28 7.61 -0.89
CA VAL A 141 0.22 6.25 -0.32
C VAL A 141 -0.77 6.19 0.84
N LYS A 142 -0.72 7.14 1.78
CA LYS A 142 -1.65 7.21 2.91
C LYS A 142 -3.10 7.38 2.47
N ASP A 143 -3.34 8.29 1.53
CA ASP A 143 -4.69 8.57 1.03
C ASP A 143 -5.25 7.35 0.30
N ASN A 144 -4.47 6.71 -0.58
CA ASN A 144 -4.88 5.51 -1.29
C ASN A 144 -5.13 4.32 -0.35
N PHE A 145 -4.33 4.20 0.71
CA PHE A 145 -4.56 3.20 1.75
C PHE A 145 -5.84 3.47 2.54
N SER A 146 -6.07 4.73 2.93
CA SER A 146 -7.30 5.15 3.61
C SER A 146 -8.53 4.85 2.75
N ASP A 147 -8.45 5.19 1.47
CA ASP A 147 -9.44 4.83 0.44
C ASP A 147 -9.71 3.32 0.38
N ALA A 148 -8.66 2.50 0.36
CA ALA A 148 -8.78 1.04 0.33
C ALA A 148 -9.46 0.52 1.61
N ILE A 149 -9.09 1.03 2.78
CA ILE A 149 -9.73 0.71 4.06
C ILE A 149 -11.21 1.12 4.04
N ILE A 150 -11.54 2.35 3.66
CA ILE A 150 -12.93 2.83 3.62
C ILE A 150 -13.77 1.99 2.64
N ARG A 151 -13.22 1.60 1.49
CA ARG A 151 -13.93 0.72 0.54
C ARG A 151 -14.30 -0.63 1.16
N HIS A 152 -13.47 -1.20 2.02
CA HIS A 152 -13.70 -2.51 2.62
C HIS A 152 -14.45 -2.44 3.96
N PHE A 153 -14.18 -1.44 4.80
CA PHE A 153 -14.71 -1.35 6.16
C PHE A 153 -15.76 -0.25 6.36
N GLY A 154 -16.02 0.55 5.32
CA GLY A 154 -17.01 1.61 5.32
C GLY A 154 -16.54 2.91 5.99
N GLU A 155 -17.41 3.92 5.99
CA GLU A 155 -17.13 5.27 6.51
C GLU A 155 -16.78 5.28 8.01
N GLY A 156 -17.26 4.28 8.78
CA GLY A 156 -16.93 4.15 10.20
C GLY A 156 -15.44 3.90 10.49
N SER A 157 -14.65 3.55 9.47
CA SER A 157 -13.20 3.37 9.59
C SER A 157 -12.42 4.70 9.68
N LEU A 158 -13.01 5.83 9.25
CA LEU A 158 -12.35 7.14 9.20
C LEU A 158 -11.75 7.56 10.55
N ALA A 159 -12.52 7.45 11.63
CA ALA A 159 -12.04 7.81 12.97
C ALA A 159 -10.82 6.97 13.40
N LYS A 160 -10.80 5.67 13.04
CA LYS A 160 -9.66 4.78 13.32
C LYS A 160 -8.43 5.16 12.48
N ILE A 161 -8.63 5.57 11.23
CA ILE A 161 -7.55 6.05 10.33
C ILE A 161 -6.95 7.34 10.90
N GLU A 162 -7.80 8.33 11.22
CA GLU A 162 -7.38 9.62 11.77
C GLU A 162 -6.60 9.46 13.08
N GLU A 163 -7.05 8.56 13.97
CA GLU A 163 -6.33 8.24 15.21
C GLU A 163 -4.92 7.69 14.91
N LEU A 164 -4.78 6.76 13.95
CA LEU A 164 -3.49 6.21 13.58
C LEU A 164 -2.56 7.29 13.02
N THR A 165 -3.05 8.13 12.10
CA THR A 165 -2.27 9.22 11.50
C THR A 165 -1.85 10.27 12.53
N ALA A 166 -2.72 10.58 13.51
CA ALA A 166 -2.43 11.55 14.55
C ALA A 166 -1.44 11.04 15.60
N THR A 167 -1.37 9.73 15.84
CA THR A 167 -0.61 9.15 16.96
C THR A 167 0.67 8.43 16.56
N LEU A 168 0.78 7.97 15.32
CA LEU A 168 1.90 7.17 14.85
C LEU A 168 2.67 7.86 13.73
N VAL A 169 3.99 7.71 13.78
CA VAL A 169 4.89 8.02 12.66
C VAL A 169 4.64 7.00 11.55
N PHE A 170 4.67 7.42 10.28
CA PHE A 170 4.40 6.57 9.13
C PHE A 170 5.58 5.63 8.82
N ASP A 171 5.72 4.58 9.64
CA ASP A 171 6.79 3.60 9.62
C ASP A 171 6.27 2.16 9.77
N GLU A 172 7.14 1.22 10.15
CA GLU A 172 6.77 -0.18 10.39
C GLU A 172 5.68 -0.35 11.46
N LEU A 173 5.70 0.48 12.51
CA LEU A 173 4.72 0.41 13.59
C LEU A 173 3.35 0.87 13.10
N TYR A 174 3.29 1.95 12.31
CA TYR A 174 2.04 2.37 11.67
C TYR A 174 1.40 1.25 10.86
N TRP A 175 2.18 0.61 9.98
CA TRP A 175 1.69 -0.49 9.16
C TRP A 175 1.23 -1.68 10.00
N ARG A 176 2.00 -2.04 11.02
CA ARG A 176 1.67 -3.17 11.90
C ARG A 176 0.38 -2.91 12.67
N THR A 177 0.20 -1.71 13.20
CA THR A 177 -1.01 -1.35 13.93
C THR A 177 -2.21 -1.27 12.99
N ALA A 178 -2.03 -0.76 11.76
CA ALA A 178 -3.09 -0.76 10.75
C ALA A 178 -3.51 -2.20 10.36
N ILE A 179 -2.56 -3.09 10.11
CA ILE A 179 -2.84 -4.51 9.82
C ILE A 179 -3.51 -5.19 11.02
N GLU A 180 -3.05 -4.94 12.25
CA GLU A 180 -3.70 -5.51 13.43
C GLU A 180 -5.16 -5.08 13.55
N ARG A 181 -5.43 -3.77 13.48
CA ARG A 181 -6.77 -3.19 13.68
C ARG A 181 -7.76 -3.50 12.55
N PHE A 182 -7.31 -3.47 11.29
CA PHE A 182 -8.21 -3.62 10.15
C PHE A 182 -8.23 -5.04 9.59
N VAL A 183 -7.17 -5.83 9.76
CA VAL A 183 -7.13 -7.20 9.25
C VAL A 183 -7.32 -8.20 10.38
N LYS A 184 -6.40 -8.23 11.36
CA LYS A 184 -6.33 -9.33 12.32
C LYS A 184 -7.52 -9.36 13.28
N GLU A 185 -7.93 -8.21 13.80
CA GLU A 185 -9.12 -8.10 14.65
C GLU A 185 -10.39 -8.57 13.92
N GLU A 186 -10.56 -8.17 12.66
CA GLU A 186 -11.71 -8.53 11.82
C GLU A 186 -11.70 -10.02 11.44
N VAL A 187 -10.53 -10.58 11.11
CA VAL A 187 -10.37 -12.01 10.82
C VAL A 187 -10.68 -12.86 12.06
N ARG A 188 -10.20 -12.46 13.25
CA ARG A 188 -10.52 -13.18 14.50
C ARG A 188 -12.01 -13.09 14.83
N GLY A 189 -12.61 -11.90 14.71
CA GLY A 189 -14.06 -11.73 14.91
C GLY A 189 -14.88 -12.59 13.95
N ALA A 190 -14.51 -12.61 12.67
CA ALA A 190 -15.16 -13.45 11.67
C ALA A 190 -15.00 -14.95 11.95
N TYR A 191 -13.83 -15.38 12.45
CA TYR A 191 -13.62 -16.77 12.85
C TYR A 191 -14.56 -17.17 14.00
N ASP A 192 -14.69 -16.34 15.02
CA ASP A 192 -15.60 -16.60 16.15
C ASP A 192 -17.06 -16.70 15.70
N ASP A 193 -17.47 -15.84 14.76
CA ASP A 193 -18.81 -15.89 14.17
C ASP A 193 -19.04 -17.15 13.32
N ILE A 194 -18.05 -17.58 12.52
CA ILE A 194 -18.12 -18.83 11.76
C ILE A 194 -18.38 -20.01 12.70
N LEU A 195 -17.75 -20.02 13.87
CA LEU A 195 -17.95 -21.06 14.88
C LEU A 195 -19.33 -20.95 15.54
N ALA A 196 -19.72 -19.76 15.99
CA ALA A 196 -20.99 -19.51 16.66
C ALA A 196 -22.19 -19.89 15.78
N GLU A 197 -22.11 -19.58 14.48
CA GLU A 197 -23.15 -19.87 13.50
C GLU A 197 -22.98 -21.24 12.82
N ARG A 198 -21.91 -21.98 13.12
CA ARG A 198 -21.56 -23.26 12.51
C ARG A 198 -21.49 -23.21 10.98
N ARG A 199 -20.91 -22.15 10.43
CA ARG A 199 -20.69 -21.97 8.98
C ARG A 199 -19.47 -22.75 8.45
N TYR A 200 -18.95 -23.70 9.22
CA TYR A 200 -17.87 -24.60 8.80
C TYR A 200 -18.44 -25.95 8.35
N ARG A 201 -17.75 -26.65 7.44
CA ARG A 201 -18.16 -27.97 6.95
C ARG A 201 -17.16 -29.04 7.37
N LEU A 202 -17.65 -30.20 7.77
CA LEU A 202 -16.83 -31.37 8.10
C LEU A 202 -17.00 -32.43 7.02
N ALA A 203 -15.88 -32.92 6.48
CA ALA A 203 -15.86 -34.00 5.51
C ALA A 203 -14.78 -35.02 5.87
N ARG A 204 -14.99 -36.27 5.46
CA ARG A 204 -13.98 -37.33 5.58
C ARG A 204 -13.65 -37.84 4.19
N GLU A 205 -12.38 -37.73 3.82
CA GLU A 205 -11.85 -38.20 2.54
C GLU A 205 -10.75 -39.24 2.80
N GLY A 206 -11.13 -40.53 2.78
CA GLY A 206 -10.23 -41.63 3.10
C GLY A 206 -9.63 -41.51 4.50
N GLN A 207 -8.32 -41.23 4.56
CA GLN A 207 -7.54 -41.05 5.79
C GLN A 207 -7.38 -39.57 6.21
N LEU A 208 -8.12 -38.65 5.58
CA LEU A 208 -8.16 -37.24 5.94
C LEU A 208 -9.52 -36.89 6.55
N LEU A 209 -9.49 -36.23 7.71
CA LEU A 209 -10.61 -35.45 8.21
C LEU A 209 -10.39 -34.00 7.79
N ILE A 210 -11.36 -33.42 7.11
CA ILE A 210 -11.26 -32.07 6.54
C ILE A 210 -12.28 -31.19 7.24
N VAL A 211 -11.80 -30.05 7.74
CA VAL A 211 -12.63 -28.93 8.17
C VAL A 211 -12.52 -27.83 7.12
N ALA A 212 -13.63 -27.43 6.53
CA ALA A 212 -13.69 -26.34 5.56
C ALA A 212 -14.21 -25.08 6.23
N PHE A 213 -13.44 -24.00 6.14
CA PHE A 213 -13.81 -22.66 6.56
C PHE A 213 -13.99 -21.78 5.32
N PRO A 214 -15.21 -21.28 5.04
CA PRO A 214 -15.45 -20.44 3.87
C PRO A 214 -14.87 -19.04 4.12
N PHE A 215 -13.98 -18.58 3.25
CA PHE A 215 -13.41 -17.23 3.38
C PHE A 215 -14.43 -16.14 3.09
N ASP A 216 -15.46 -16.42 2.29
CA ASP A 216 -16.59 -15.51 2.08
C ASP A 216 -17.29 -15.13 3.39
N ALA A 217 -17.26 -15.98 4.41
CA ALA A 217 -17.82 -15.61 5.71
C ALA A 217 -17.01 -14.50 6.39
N VAL A 218 -15.68 -14.47 6.19
CA VAL A 218 -14.81 -13.37 6.62
C VAL A 218 -15.14 -12.11 5.83
N LEU A 219 -15.21 -12.22 4.50
CA LEU A 219 -15.53 -11.08 3.64
C LEU A 219 -16.94 -10.53 3.87
N SER A 220 -17.91 -11.36 4.27
CA SER A 220 -19.29 -10.92 4.53
C SER A 220 -19.42 -9.94 5.71
N LYS A 221 -18.39 -9.83 6.55
CA LYS A 221 -18.33 -8.89 7.68
C LYS A 221 -17.82 -7.52 7.28
N LEU A 222 -17.18 -7.42 6.12
CA LEU A 222 -16.71 -6.17 5.57
C LEU A 222 -17.91 -5.31 5.17
N MET A 223 -18.22 -4.31 5.99
CA MET A 223 -19.29 -3.33 5.75
C MET A 223 -18.78 -2.23 4.81
N GLY A 224 -18.26 -2.65 3.66
CA GLY A 224 -17.69 -1.76 2.65
C GLY A 224 -18.69 -0.77 2.07
N THR A 225 -18.18 0.21 1.33
CA THR A 225 -19.03 1.21 0.66
C THR A 225 -18.73 1.27 -0.83
N THR A 226 -19.80 1.37 -1.63
CA THR A 226 -19.71 1.65 -3.08
C THR A 226 -19.87 3.14 -3.39
N LYS A 227 -20.08 3.97 -2.37
CA LYS A 227 -20.17 5.42 -2.55
C LYS A 227 -18.82 5.96 -3.06
N ALA A 228 -18.89 7.02 -3.85
CA ALA A 228 -17.70 7.75 -4.25
C ALA A 228 -17.01 8.32 -3.02
N ILE A 229 -15.74 7.98 -2.82
CA ILE A 229 -14.89 8.56 -1.79
C ILE A 229 -14.30 9.85 -2.36
N SER A 230 -14.39 10.94 -1.60
CA SER A 230 -13.83 12.22 -2.01
C SER A 230 -12.32 12.12 -2.06
N LYS A 231 -11.74 12.39 -3.23
CA LYS A 231 -10.28 12.39 -3.42
C LYS A 231 -9.68 13.65 -2.83
N THR A 232 -8.49 13.52 -2.25
CA THR A 232 -7.69 14.68 -1.84
C THR A 232 -7.19 15.45 -3.07
N ARG A 233 -6.69 16.68 -2.85
CA ARG A 233 -6.09 17.49 -3.92
C ARG A 233 -4.91 16.77 -4.57
N VAL A 234 -4.08 16.07 -3.78
CA VAL A 234 -2.93 15.30 -4.29
C VAL A 234 -3.38 14.11 -5.13
N GLN A 235 -4.35 13.32 -4.65
CA GLN A 235 -4.89 12.20 -5.42
C GLN A 235 -5.55 12.65 -6.73
N THR A 236 -6.24 13.78 -6.68
CA THR A 236 -6.87 14.40 -7.86
C THR A 236 -5.80 14.81 -8.87
N ALA A 237 -4.79 15.57 -8.44
CA ALA A 237 -3.68 15.99 -9.30
C ALA A 237 -2.90 14.79 -9.88
N PHE A 238 -2.67 13.74 -9.10
CA PHE A 238 -1.99 12.54 -9.57
C PHE A 238 -2.81 11.76 -10.59
N ALA A 239 -4.11 11.60 -10.36
CA ALA A 239 -5.03 10.89 -11.25
C ALA A 239 -5.22 11.64 -12.57
N GLU A 240 -5.59 12.92 -12.49
CA GLU A 240 -5.92 13.76 -13.64
C GLU A 240 -4.69 14.25 -14.40
N GLY A 241 -3.51 14.25 -13.76
CA GLY A 241 -2.25 14.72 -14.35
C GLY A 241 -1.76 13.95 -15.58
N THR A 242 -2.50 12.95 -16.05
CA THR A 242 -2.23 12.22 -17.31
C THR A 242 -3.44 12.15 -18.24
N ASP A 243 -4.57 12.76 -17.86
CA ASP A 243 -5.81 12.63 -18.62
C ASP A 243 -5.81 13.57 -19.85
N ASP A 244 -5.27 14.77 -19.68
CA ASP A 244 -5.12 15.75 -20.75
C ASP A 244 -3.74 15.71 -21.44
N GLU A 245 -3.63 16.41 -22.56
CA GLU A 245 -2.40 16.46 -23.36
C GLU A 245 -1.24 17.12 -22.60
N ALA A 246 -1.53 18.16 -21.82
CA ALA A 246 -0.53 18.90 -21.06
C ALA A 246 0.12 18.02 -19.98
N GLY A 247 -0.70 17.27 -19.24
CA GLY A 247 -0.27 16.32 -18.22
C GLY A 247 0.56 15.17 -18.78
N ARG A 248 0.13 14.58 -19.92
CA ARG A 248 0.94 13.55 -20.61
C ARG A 248 2.32 14.05 -21.03
N GLN A 249 2.39 15.26 -21.57
CA GLN A 249 3.65 15.88 -21.95
C GLN A 249 4.51 16.27 -20.73
N ASN A 250 3.90 16.64 -19.59
CA ASN A 250 4.64 16.85 -18.34
C ASN A 250 5.26 15.55 -17.83
N LEU A 251 4.50 14.45 -17.83
CA LEU A 251 5.02 13.13 -17.47
C LEU A 251 6.17 12.71 -18.38
N GLU A 252 6.02 12.82 -19.70
CA GLU A 252 7.08 12.51 -20.67
C GLU A 252 8.35 13.34 -20.44
N THR A 253 8.17 14.63 -20.13
CA THR A 253 9.28 15.53 -19.80
C THR A 253 9.98 15.09 -18.51
N ALA A 254 9.23 14.80 -17.44
CA ALA A 254 9.79 14.36 -16.17
C ALA A 254 10.56 13.04 -16.33
N LEU A 255 10.02 12.08 -17.10
CA LEU A 255 10.70 10.83 -17.45
C LEU A 255 11.99 11.09 -18.24
N THR A 256 11.94 11.99 -19.22
CA THR A 256 13.10 12.34 -20.04
C THR A 256 14.20 12.96 -19.20
N VAL A 257 13.87 13.93 -18.34
CA VAL A 257 14.83 14.56 -17.42
C VAL A 257 15.40 13.53 -16.45
N LEU A 258 14.56 12.68 -15.85
CA LEU A 258 15.00 11.66 -14.91
C LEU A 258 15.92 10.62 -15.57
N SER A 259 15.61 10.18 -16.78
CA SER A 259 16.44 9.20 -17.51
C SER A 259 17.82 9.72 -17.90
N ARG A 260 17.96 11.05 -18.04
CA ARG A 260 19.23 11.73 -18.32
C ARG A 260 19.97 12.16 -17.06
N ALA A 261 19.33 12.10 -15.90
CA ALA A 261 19.93 12.52 -14.64
C ALA A 261 21.05 11.56 -14.23
N GLU A 262 22.20 12.12 -13.86
CA GLU A 262 23.34 11.36 -13.35
C GLU A 262 23.15 11.05 -11.86
N ILE A 263 22.20 10.18 -11.55
CA ILE A 263 22.00 9.68 -10.19
C ILE A 263 22.84 8.40 -10.04
N PRO A 264 23.82 8.36 -9.11
CA PRO A 264 24.67 7.19 -8.90
C PRO A 264 23.83 5.92 -8.73
N GLN A 265 24.20 4.82 -9.40
CA GLN A 265 23.57 3.49 -9.25
C GLN A 265 22.05 3.38 -9.51
N TRP A 266 21.36 4.46 -9.94
CA TRP A 266 19.90 4.50 -10.17
C TRP A 266 19.42 3.37 -11.09
N ASN A 267 20.07 3.21 -12.25
CA ASN A 267 19.73 2.19 -13.24
C ASN A 267 19.96 0.74 -12.78
N ARG A 268 20.66 0.51 -11.66
CA ARG A 268 20.96 -0.84 -11.15
C ARG A 268 20.07 -1.25 -9.97
N ARG A 269 19.45 -0.30 -9.29
CA ARG A 269 18.77 -0.53 -8.00
C ARG A 269 17.32 -0.05 -7.95
N ALA A 270 16.89 0.82 -8.86
CA ALA A 270 15.49 1.21 -8.94
C ALA A 270 14.62 0.02 -9.37
N GLU A 271 13.47 -0.15 -8.71
CA GLU A 271 12.47 -1.13 -9.14
C GLU A 271 11.80 -0.66 -10.44
N ARG A 272 11.25 -1.59 -11.23
CA ARG A 272 10.76 -1.30 -12.59
C ARG A 272 9.71 -0.18 -12.65
N ASP A 273 8.89 -0.05 -11.62
CA ASP A 273 7.77 0.90 -11.53
C ASP A 273 8.14 2.21 -10.84
N GLU A 274 9.27 2.24 -10.13
CA GLU A 274 9.69 3.38 -9.30
C GLU A 274 9.99 4.65 -10.11
N PRO A 275 10.74 4.62 -11.24
CA PRO A 275 10.96 5.81 -12.06
C PRO A 275 9.68 6.38 -12.65
N ALA A 276 8.73 5.52 -13.04
CA ALA A 276 7.45 5.94 -13.59
C ALA A 276 6.58 6.62 -12.53
N PHE A 277 6.53 6.06 -11.33
CA PHE A 277 5.86 6.68 -10.18
C PHE A 277 6.51 8.02 -9.82
N ALA A 278 7.83 8.06 -9.65
CA ALA A 278 8.55 9.27 -9.28
C ALA A 278 8.37 10.40 -10.30
N ALA A 279 8.44 10.08 -11.60
CA ALA A 279 8.20 11.05 -12.67
C ALA A 279 6.74 11.55 -12.68
N ARG A 280 5.77 10.68 -12.41
CA ARG A 280 4.36 11.08 -12.31
C ARG A 280 4.10 11.98 -11.11
N VAL A 281 4.74 11.72 -9.97
CA VAL A 281 4.71 12.63 -8.82
C VAL A 281 5.33 13.98 -9.18
N ALA A 282 6.48 14.00 -9.84
CA ALA A 282 7.13 15.24 -10.26
C ALA A 282 6.28 16.03 -11.28
N ALA A 283 5.55 15.34 -12.17
CA ALA A 283 4.67 15.97 -13.16
C ALA A 283 3.50 16.78 -12.57
N MET A 284 3.17 16.57 -11.30
CA MET A 284 2.17 17.38 -10.57
C MET A 284 2.70 18.76 -10.17
N ASP A 285 4.03 18.93 -10.12
CA ASP A 285 4.65 20.19 -9.72
C ASP A 285 4.79 21.12 -10.94
N ALA A 286 4.49 22.41 -10.72
CA ALA A 286 4.54 23.43 -11.78
C ALA A 286 5.91 23.55 -12.46
N VAL A 287 7.00 23.15 -11.78
CA VAL A 287 8.36 23.21 -12.31
C VAL A 287 8.55 22.45 -13.63
N VAL A 288 7.76 21.39 -13.86
CA VAL A 288 7.82 20.64 -15.12
C VAL A 288 7.24 21.45 -16.27
N ALA A 289 6.12 22.13 -16.03
CA ALA A 289 5.52 23.04 -17.03
C ALA A 289 6.44 24.24 -17.29
N GLU A 290 7.08 24.79 -16.24
CA GLU A 290 8.07 25.87 -16.37
C GLU A 290 9.29 25.45 -17.20
N TYR A 291 9.84 24.25 -16.94
CA TYR A 291 10.95 23.70 -17.71
C TYR A 291 10.59 23.60 -19.20
N ARG A 292 9.38 23.13 -19.50
CA ARG A 292 8.90 23.00 -20.88
C ARG A 292 8.71 24.34 -21.56
N ALA A 293 8.12 25.31 -20.89
CA ALA A 293 7.96 26.66 -21.42
C ALA A 293 9.33 27.30 -21.72
N GLY A 294 10.33 26.99 -20.88
CA GLY A 294 11.70 27.45 -21.05
C GLY A 294 12.47 26.83 -22.23
N LEU A 295 12.00 25.72 -22.82
CA LEU A 295 12.68 25.06 -23.96
C LEU A 295 12.76 25.94 -25.22
N ALA A 296 11.91 26.96 -25.32
CA ALA A 296 11.92 27.91 -26.43
C ALA A 296 12.87 29.10 -26.21
N GLY A 297 13.52 29.20 -25.04
CA GLY A 297 14.46 30.26 -24.73
C GLY A 297 15.82 30.06 -25.39
N GLU A 298 16.46 31.15 -25.83
CA GLU A 298 17.79 31.16 -26.42
C GLU A 298 18.78 31.95 -25.54
N GLY A 299 20.03 31.49 -25.48
CA GLY A 299 21.13 32.16 -24.77
C GLY A 299 21.56 31.50 -23.45
N GLU A 300 22.74 31.87 -22.95
CA GLU A 300 23.39 31.22 -21.79
C GLU A 300 22.56 31.29 -20.49
N GLU A 301 21.84 32.39 -20.25
CA GLU A 301 20.97 32.53 -19.08
C GLU A 301 19.76 31.61 -19.13
N ALA A 302 19.16 31.43 -20.32
CA ALA A 302 18.05 30.51 -20.54
C ALA A 302 18.50 29.06 -20.35
N GLU A 303 19.66 28.69 -20.91
CA GLU A 303 20.28 27.37 -20.73
C GLU A 303 20.59 27.08 -19.24
N ALA A 304 21.16 28.05 -18.52
CA ALA A 304 21.45 27.91 -17.09
C ALA A 304 20.17 27.75 -16.25
N ARG A 305 19.11 28.52 -16.55
CA ARG A 305 17.80 28.38 -15.90
C ARG A 305 17.18 27.02 -16.19
N GLN A 306 17.22 26.59 -17.44
CA GLN A 306 16.70 25.29 -17.86
C GLN A 306 17.44 24.14 -17.17
N ALA A 307 18.77 24.20 -17.09
CA ALA A 307 19.57 23.21 -16.37
C ALA A 307 19.21 23.16 -14.88
N PHE A 308 18.92 24.31 -14.26
CA PHE A 308 18.48 24.35 -12.88
C PHE A 308 17.07 23.76 -12.68
N LEU A 309 16.13 24.09 -13.56
CA LEU A 309 14.78 23.49 -13.56
C LEU A 309 14.84 21.96 -13.72
N ALA A 310 15.74 21.44 -14.56
CA ALA A 310 15.98 20.00 -14.67
C ALA A 310 16.47 19.38 -13.34
N GLN A 311 17.34 20.09 -12.60
CA GLN A 311 17.78 19.67 -11.27
C GLN A 311 16.62 19.66 -10.26
N GLU A 312 15.71 20.63 -10.32
CA GLU A 312 14.51 20.66 -9.47
C GLU A 312 13.57 19.49 -9.76
N ILE A 313 13.35 19.16 -11.05
CA ILE A 313 12.58 17.98 -11.46
C ILE A 313 13.23 16.69 -10.95
N THR A 314 14.55 16.56 -11.10
CA THR A 314 15.29 15.39 -10.59
C THR A 314 15.18 15.30 -9.06
N ALA A 315 15.25 16.42 -8.35
CA ALA A 315 15.11 16.48 -6.90
C ALA A 315 13.73 15.99 -6.44
N LEU A 316 12.64 16.40 -7.10
CA LEU A 316 11.29 15.87 -6.86
C LEU A 316 11.23 14.36 -7.03
N CYS A 317 11.73 13.85 -8.15
CA CYS A 317 11.76 12.40 -8.43
C CYS A 317 12.53 11.63 -7.35
N VAL A 318 13.69 12.14 -6.94
CA VAL A 318 14.53 11.55 -5.88
C VAL A 318 13.77 11.47 -4.55
N GLY A 319 13.06 12.54 -4.16
CA GLY A 319 12.25 12.55 -2.96
C GLY A 319 11.09 11.55 -2.99
N ALA A 320 10.37 11.49 -4.11
CA ALA A 320 9.25 10.57 -4.30
C ALA A 320 9.70 9.10 -4.28
N ALA A 321 10.81 8.81 -4.95
CA ALA A 321 11.44 7.48 -5.00
C ALA A 321 11.88 6.99 -3.62
N VAL A 322 12.59 7.84 -2.86
CA VAL A 322 12.98 7.56 -1.47
C VAL A 322 11.76 7.24 -0.61
N SER A 323 10.71 8.06 -0.67
CA SER A 323 9.51 7.87 0.13
C SER A 323 8.83 6.54 -0.19
N LEU A 324 8.60 6.25 -1.48
CA LEU A 324 8.01 4.98 -1.91
C LEU A 324 8.84 3.78 -1.43
N ARG A 325 10.16 3.85 -1.56
CA ARG A 325 11.06 2.77 -1.14
C ARG A 325 10.99 2.51 0.35
N VAL A 326 11.07 3.56 1.16
CA VAL A 326 10.98 3.45 2.63
C VAL A 326 9.65 2.84 3.03
N VAL A 327 8.56 3.31 2.43
CA VAL A 327 7.22 2.79 2.71
C VAL A 327 7.10 1.31 2.34
N ARG A 328 7.65 0.87 1.19
CA ARG A 328 7.72 -0.55 0.81
C ARG A 328 8.47 -1.40 1.84
N GLU A 329 9.62 -0.92 2.30
CA GLU A 329 10.46 -1.63 3.28
C GLU A 329 9.76 -1.75 4.64
N ASP A 330 9.16 -0.67 5.12
CA ASP A 330 8.45 -0.65 6.40
C ASP A 330 7.18 -1.51 6.35
N PHE A 331 6.45 -1.47 5.23
CA PHE A 331 5.32 -2.35 4.99
C PHE A 331 5.75 -3.83 4.96
N ALA A 332 6.85 -4.16 4.28
CA ALA A 332 7.40 -5.52 4.26
C ALA A 332 7.79 -6.02 5.66
N ARG A 333 8.39 -5.15 6.49
CA ARG A 333 8.73 -5.50 7.88
C ARG A 333 7.50 -5.69 8.77
N ALA A 334 6.44 -4.92 8.55
CA ALA A 334 5.18 -5.06 9.26
C ALA A 334 4.50 -6.42 9.01
N LEU A 335 4.83 -7.08 7.88
CA LEU A 335 4.33 -8.40 7.48
C LEU A 335 5.13 -9.58 8.05
N ARG A 336 5.96 -9.39 9.08
CA ARG A 336 6.85 -10.42 9.63
C ARG A 336 6.18 -11.73 10.09
N ASP A 337 4.88 -11.70 10.38
CA ASP A 337 4.13 -12.89 10.83
C ASP A 337 3.76 -13.79 9.64
N PHE A 338 3.84 -13.27 8.41
CA PHE A 338 3.65 -14.01 7.17
C PHE A 338 4.95 -14.69 6.75
N SER A 339 4.84 -15.78 5.97
CA SER A 339 6.03 -16.42 5.41
C SER A 339 6.77 -15.48 4.44
N PRO A 340 8.07 -15.69 4.19
CA PRO A 340 8.83 -14.87 3.23
C PRO A 340 8.21 -14.85 1.83
N LYS A 341 7.58 -15.97 1.41
CA LYS A 341 6.90 -16.08 0.11
C LYS A 341 5.61 -15.26 0.07
N GLU A 342 4.80 -15.32 1.13
CA GLU A 342 3.57 -14.52 1.25
C GLU A 342 3.93 -13.03 1.31
N THR A 343 4.93 -12.65 2.11
CA THR A 343 5.44 -11.27 2.22
C THR A 343 5.90 -10.73 0.87
N ALA A 344 6.74 -11.47 0.15
CA ALA A 344 7.23 -11.05 -1.17
C ALA A 344 6.07 -10.85 -2.16
N TRP A 345 5.09 -11.74 -2.14
CA TRP A 345 3.90 -11.63 -2.99
C TRP A 345 3.05 -10.41 -2.63
N ILE A 346 2.80 -10.15 -1.34
CA ILE A 346 2.03 -9.00 -0.86
C ILE A 346 2.70 -7.70 -1.30
N VAL A 347 4.01 -7.55 -1.04
CA VAL A 347 4.77 -6.34 -1.37
C VAL A 347 4.80 -6.11 -2.88
N GLN A 348 5.00 -7.16 -3.67
CA GLN A 348 4.96 -7.07 -5.13
C GLN A 348 3.56 -6.67 -5.63
N SER A 349 2.51 -7.22 -5.03
CA SER A 349 1.12 -6.95 -5.43
C SER A 349 0.66 -5.56 -5.01
N ALA A 350 1.23 -5.00 -3.94
CA ALA A 350 0.95 -3.62 -3.51
C ALA A 350 1.51 -2.60 -4.51
N GLY A 351 2.56 -2.96 -5.26
CA GLY A 351 3.16 -2.10 -6.27
C GLY A 351 3.50 -0.73 -5.70
N VAL A 352 3.00 0.33 -6.34
CA VAL A 352 3.20 1.74 -5.92
C VAL A 352 2.16 2.23 -4.92
N PHE A 353 1.41 1.30 -4.30
CA PHE A 353 0.33 1.60 -3.35
C PHE A 353 -0.78 2.46 -3.97
N ASP A 354 -1.17 2.17 -5.22
CA ASP A 354 -2.39 2.76 -5.77
C ASP A 354 -3.64 2.04 -5.25
N ALA A 355 -4.77 2.75 -5.33
CA ALA A 355 -6.06 2.29 -4.82
C ALA A 355 -6.49 0.90 -5.32
N VAL A 356 -6.17 0.55 -6.57
CA VAL A 356 -6.58 -0.73 -7.17
C VAL A 356 -5.77 -1.87 -6.57
N HIS A 357 -4.44 -1.71 -6.53
CA HIS A 357 -3.54 -2.71 -5.97
C HIS A 357 -3.77 -2.91 -4.47
N LEU A 358 -3.99 -1.84 -3.71
CA LEU A 358 -4.21 -1.94 -2.26
C LEU A 358 -5.51 -2.65 -1.90
N GLY A 359 -6.58 -2.47 -2.68
CA GLY A 359 -7.82 -3.20 -2.46
C GLY A 359 -7.61 -4.71 -2.58
N LEU A 360 -6.94 -5.15 -3.66
CA LEU A 360 -6.64 -6.57 -3.87
C LEU A 360 -5.68 -7.13 -2.81
N VAL A 361 -4.69 -6.34 -2.39
CA VAL A 361 -3.72 -6.75 -1.37
C VAL A 361 -4.39 -6.97 -0.02
N LEU A 362 -5.31 -6.08 0.39
CA LEU A 362 -5.99 -6.18 1.68
C LEU A 362 -6.74 -7.51 1.83
N GLU A 363 -7.54 -7.91 0.82
CA GLU A 363 -8.24 -9.20 0.83
C GLU A 363 -7.27 -10.39 0.96
N HIS A 364 -6.12 -10.33 0.31
CA HIS A 364 -5.12 -11.39 0.39
C HIS A 364 -4.39 -11.42 1.74
N ILE A 365 -4.13 -10.27 2.36
CA ILE A 365 -3.59 -10.22 3.72
C ILE A 365 -4.59 -10.86 4.69
N MET A 366 -5.89 -10.58 4.53
CA MET A 366 -6.95 -11.23 5.32
C MET A 366 -7.00 -12.75 5.08
N GLU A 367 -6.87 -13.22 3.83
CA GLU A 367 -6.83 -14.65 3.50
C GLU A 367 -5.62 -15.33 4.17
N PHE A 368 -4.44 -14.72 4.07
CA PHE A 368 -3.23 -15.27 4.67
C PHE A 368 -3.27 -15.23 6.19
N ASP A 369 -3.81 -14.18 6.79
CA ASP A 369 -3.96 -14.07 8.24
C ASP A 369 -4.95 -15.11 8.76
N PHE A 370 -6.05 -15.34 8.02
CA PHE A 370 -6.99 -16.40 8.35
C PHE A 370 -6.35 -17.78 8.25
N ALA A 371 -5.54 -18.03 7.22
CA ALA A 371 -4.77 -19.26 7.12
C ALA A 371 -3.74 -19.40 8.24
N TYR A 372 -3.10 -18.31 8.65
CA TYR A 372 -2.15 -18.27 9.77
C TYR A 372 -2.84 -18.62 11.09
N LEU A 373 -3.98 -18.00 11.40
CA LEU A 373 -4.81 -18.29 12.58
C LEU A 373 -5.17 -19.79 12.66
N LEU A 374 -5.53 -20.41 11.53
CA LEU A 374 -5.82 -21.84 11.47
C LEU A 374 -4.57 -22.72 11.68
N ARG A 375 -3.40 -22.28 11.22
CA ARG A 375 -2.12 -22.98 11.46
C ARG A 375 -1.71 -22.89 12.93
N GLU A 376 -1.85 -21.72 13.55
CA GLU A 376 -1.52 -21.47 14.95
C GLU A 376 -2.31 -22.41 15.88
N LYS A 377 -3.62 -22.56 15.66
CA LYS A 377 -4.47 -23.51 16.39
C LYS A 377 -4.03 -24.97 16.23
N GLY A 378 -3.42 -25.29 15.09
CA GLY A 378 -2.90 -26.62 14.75
C GLY A 378 -1.46 -26.89 15.18
N GLU A 379 -0.74 -25.91 15.73
CA GLU A 379 0.72 -25.95 15.89
C GLU A 379 1.23 -27.19 16.64
N ALA A 380 0.57 -27.58 17.73
CA ALA A 380 0.94 -28.77 18.51
C ALA A 380 0.90 -30.10 17.71
N ASP A 381 0.27 -30.11 16.52
CA ASP A 381 0.21 -31.23 15.59
C ASP A 381 0.61 -30.85 14.16
N ALA A 382 1.51 -29.87 13.99
CA ALA A 382 1.91 -29.35 12.69
C ALA A 382 2.36 -30.43 11.68
N GLY A 383 2.97 -31.54 12.14
CA GLY A 383 3.35 -32.66 11.27
C GLY A 383 2.19 -33.54 10.77
N ARG A 384 0.96 -33.31 11.24
CA ARG A 384 -0.24 -34.13 10.99
C ARG A 384 -1.41 -33.30 10.45
N ILE A 385 -1.33 -31.98 10.58
CA ILE A 385 -2.35 -31.03 10.15
C ILE A 385 -1.77 -30.18 9.04
N GLN A 386 -2.48 -30.07 7.92
CA GLN A 386 -2.12 -29.17 6.82
C GLN A 386 -3.25 -28.17 6.61
N VAL A 387 -2.92 -26.89 6.52
CA VAL A 387 -3.87 -25.85 6.11
C VAL A 387 -3.66 -25.56 4.62
N LYS A 388 -4.72 -25.67 3.82
CA LYS A 388 -4.68 -25.46 2.36
C LYS A 388 -5.78 -24.50 1.93
N ALA A 389 -5.44 -23.54 1.08
CA ALA A 389 -6.43 -22.74 0.38
C ALA A 389 -6.85 -23.44 -0.91
N ALA A 390 -8.16 -23.53 -1.16
CA ALA A 390 -8.70 -23.95 -2.44
C ALA A 390 -9.45 -22.80 -3.09
N ARG A 391 -9.10 -22.53 -4.34
CA ARG A 391 -9.67 -21.45 -5.13
C ARG A 391 -10.50 -22.04 -6.26
N ASN A 392 -11.78 -21.70 -6.31
CA ASN A 392 -12.67 -22.09 -7.40
C ASN A 392 -13.22 -20.81 -8.04
N ARG A 393 -13.14 -20.69 -9.36
CA ARG A 393 -13.76 -19.54 -10.04
C ARG A 393 -15.28 -19.60 -9.84
N ARG A 394 -15.90 -18.45 -9.63
CA ARG A 394 -17.35 -18.32 -9.49
C ARG A 394 -17.90 -17.26 -10.42
N ALA A 395 -19.12 -17.47 -10.90
CA ALA A 395 -19.86 -16.49 -11.69
C ALA A 395 -21.17 -16.13 -10.98
N PRO A 396 -21.61 -14.86 -11.04
CA PRO A 396 -22.95 -14.50 -10.63
C PRO A 396 -23.98 -15.29 -11.42
N LYS A 397 -24.97 -15.85 -10.73
CA LYS A 397 -26.04 -16.64 -11.33
C LYS A 397 -26.79 -15.84 -12.40
N ALA A 398 -27.03 -14.55 -12.17
CA ALA A 398 -27.63 -13.66 -13.17
C ALA A 398 -26.80 -13.57 -14.47
N GLY A 399 -25.47 -13.52 -14.37
CA GLY A 399 -24.58 -13.50 -15.54
C GLY A 399 -24.60 -14.82 -16.31
N VAL A 400 -24.73 -15.95 -15.62
CA VAL A 400 -24.89 -17.27 -16.25
C VAL A 400 -26.27 -17.43 -16.89
N ASP A 401 -27.32 -16.95 -16.22
CA ASP A 401 -28.70 -17.04 -16.71
C ASP A 401 -28.91 -16.15 -17.96
N ALA A 402 -28.15 -15.06 -18.12
CA ALA A 402 -28.13 -14.26 -19.36
C ALA A 402 -27.62 -15.05 -20.59
N LEU A 403 -26.80 -16.09 -20.39
CA LEU A 403 -26.32 -16.94 -21.49
C LEU A 403 -27.41 -17.85 -22.06
N VAL A 404 -28.58 -17.94 -21.43
CA VAL A 404 -29.72 -18.73 -21.93
C VAL A 404 -30.15 -18.25 -23.31
N GLU A 405 -30.14 -16.93 -23.55
CA GLU A 405 -30.47 -16.34 -24.86
C GLU A 405 -29.49 -16.77 -25.96
N ALA A 406 -28.24 -17.07 -25.59
CA ALA A 406 -27.21 -17.63 -26.47
C ALA A 406 -27.23 -19.17 -26.56
N GLY A 407 -28.29 -19.83 -26.06
CA GLY A 407 -28.47 -21.28 -26.13
C GLY A 407 -27.88 -22.08 -24.95
N PHE A 408 -27.55 -21.43 -23.83
CA PHE A 408 -27.01 -22.09 -22.64
C PHE A 408 -28.10 -22.71 -21.75
N ASN A 409 -28.61 -23.87 -22.16
CA ASN A 409 -29.69 -24.56 -21.44
C ASN A 409 -29.22 -25.22 -20.10
N LYS A 410 -30.20 -25.70 -19.31
CA LYS A 410 -29.95 -26.33 -17.98
C LYS A 410 -28.98 -27.53 -18.02
N VAL A 411 -28.98 -28.31 -19.10
CA VAL A 411 -28.07 -29.44 -19.27
C VAL A 411 -26.63 -28.95 -19.47
N ARG A 412 -26.45 -27.95 -20.34
CA ARG A 412 -25.15 -27.30 -20.57
C ARG A 412 -24.65 -26.62 -19.31
N ARG A 413 -25.50 -25.90 -18.57
CA ARG A 413 -25.13 -25.31 -17.26
C ARG A 413 -24.52 -26.33 -16.31
N ARG A 414 -25.14 -27.50 -16.13
CA ARG A 414 -24.61 -28.58 -15.27
C ARG A 414 -23.27 -29.15 -15.73
N GLN A 415 -22.86 -28.96 -16.99
CA GLN A 415 -21.55 -29.40 -17.46
C GLN A 415 -20.42 -28.44 -17.09
N PHE A 416 -20.73 -27.15 -16.92
CA PHE A 416 -19.74 -26.12 -16.63
C PHE A 416 -19.79 -25.61 -15.19
N PHE A 417 -20.92 -25.76 -14.50
CA PHE A 417 -21.15 -25.15 -13.20
C PHE A 417 -21.70 -26.13 -12.15
N ASP A 418 -21.28 -25.91 -10.92
CA ASP A 418 -21.92 -26.42 -9.69
C ASP A 418 -22.60 -25.26 -8.95
N ASP A 419 -23.62 -25.55 -8.15
CA ASP A 419 -24.21 -24.55 -7.27
C ASP A 419 -23.23 -24.24 -6.13
N ASP A 420 -23.08 -22.95 -5.77
CA ASP A 420 -22.25 -22.56 -4.64
C ASP A 420 -22.99 -22.90 -3.32
N PRO A 421 -22.45 -23.79 -2.48
CA PRO A 421 -23.14 -24.23 -1.26
C PRO A 421 -23.27 -23.13 -0.20
N ASP A 422 -22.42 -22.10 -0.26
CA ASP A 422 -22.35 -21.06 0.75
C ASP A 422 -23.01 -19.75 0.26
N ASN A 423 -23.30 -19.62 -1.05
CA ASN A 423 -23.98 -18.44 -1.61
C ASN A 423 -24.90 -18.77 -2.80
N PRO A 424 -26.24 -18.69 -2.67
CA PRO A 424 -27.19 -19.09 -3.73
C PRO A 424 -27.18 -18.19 -4.98
N ASP A 425 -26.58 -17.00 -4.90
CA ASP A 425 -26.49 -16.05 -6.01
C ASP A 425 -25.28 -16.31 -6.92
N PHE A 426 -24.44 -17.29 -6.57
CA PHE A 426 -23.26 -17.65 -7.34
C PHE A 426 -23.26 -19.12 -7.78
N LEU A 427 -22.52 -19.38 -8.85
CA LEU A 427 -22.24 -20.70 -9.38
C LEU A 427 -20.74 -20.90 -9.50
N LEU A 428 -20.25 -22.09 -9.16
CA LEU A 428 -18.83 -22.44 -9.23
C LEU A 428 -18.51 -23.07 -10.57
N PHE A 429 -17.47 -22.59 -11.23
CA PHE A 429 -16.94 -23.23 -12.43
C PHE A 429 -16.33 -24.59 -12.10
N ARG A 430 -16.74 -25.61 -12.86
CA ARG A 430 -16.12 -26.95 -12.82
C ARG A 430 -14.72 -26.98 -13.44
N PRO A 431 -14.43 -26.27 -14.55
CA PRO A 431 -13.07 -26.16 -15.08
C PRO A 431 -12.16 -25.31 -14.18
N LYS A 432 -11.01 -25.87 -13.80
CA LYS A 432 -10.05 -25.20 -12.90
C LYS A 432 -9.01 -24.37 -13.63
N ASN A 433 -8.77 -24.64 -14.92
CA ASN A 433 -7.77 -23.97 -15.73
C ASN A 433 -8.26 -23.80 -17.19
N PRO A 434 -7.58 -22.98 -18.01
CA PRO A 434 -8.00 -22.72 -19.39
C PRO A 434 -8.08 -23.99 -20.25
N ALA A 435 -7.16 -24.94 -20.06
CA ALA A 435 -7.14 -26.20 -20.81
C ALA A 435 -8.37 -27.07 -20.51
N GLU A 436 -8.75 -27.20 -19.23
CA GLU A 436 -9.98 -27.88 -18.84
C GLU A 436 -11.23 -27.19 -19.39
N LEU A 437 -11.23 -25.85 -19.46
CA LEU A 437 -12.35 -25.10 -20.04
C LEU A 437 -12.46 -25.40 -21.54
N GLU A 438 -11.36 -25.30 -22.28
CA GLU A 438 -11.30 -25.58 -23.70
C GLU A 438 -11.71 -27.02 -24.02
N GLU A 439 -11.22 -27.99 -23.25
CA GLU A 439 -11.61 -29.39 -23.37
C GLU A 439 -13.11 -29.57 -23.18
N ARG A 440 -13.70 -28.96 -22.15
CA ARG A 440 -15.16 -29.03 -21.92
C ARG A 440 -15.96 -28.34 -23.02
N LEU A 441 -15.52 -27.18 -23.50
CA LEU A 441 -16.16 -26.49 -24.63
C LEU A 441 -16.19 -27.39 -25.88
N ARG A 442 -15.09 -28.09 -26.15
CA ARG A 442 -14.97 -29.04 -27.26
C ARG A 442 -15.85 -30.29 -27.07
N LEU A 443 -15.85 -30.89 -25.88
CA LEU A 443 -16.63 -32.09 -25.57
C LEU A 443 -18.14 -31.84 -25.67
N VAL A 444 -18.61 -30.69 -25.19
CA VAL A 444 -20.03 -30.31 -25.20
C VAL A 444 -20.46 -29.75 -26.57
N ARG A 445 -19.51 -29.54 -27.50
CA ARG A 445 -19.72 -28.96 -28.84
C ARG A 445 -20.45 -27.62 -28.78
N ILE A 446 -19.93 -26.72 -27.94
CA ILE A 446 -20.48 -25.37 -27.77
C ILE A 446 -20.24 -24.53 -29.04
N GLU A 447 -21.26 -23.77 -29.44
CA GLU A 447 -21.18 -22.88 -30.59
C GLU A 447 -20.18 -21.73 -30.36
N PRO A 448 -19.46 -21.23 -31.39
CA PRO A 448 -18.38 -20.26 -31.19
C PRO A 448 -18.76 -18.97 -30.45
N GLU A 449 -19.99 -18.48 -30.62
CA GLU A 449 -20.47 -17.26 -29.94
C GLU A 449 -20.70 -17.48 -28.44
N LEU A 450 -21.30 -18.62 -28.09
CA LEU A 450 -21.51 -19.04 -26.71
C LEU A 450 -20.17 -19.40 -26.05
N ALA A 451 -19.24 -20.02 -26.79
CA ALA A 451 -17.90 -20.30 -26.30
C ALA A 451 -17.15 -19.02 -25.95
N ARG A 452 -17.19 -18.00 -26.82
CA ARG A 452 -16.59 -16.68 -26.53
C ARG A 452 -17.18 -16.06 -25.27
N SER A 453 -18.50 -16.12 -25.10
CA SER A 453 -19.18 -15.56 -23.92
C SER A 453 -18.81 -16.31 -22.63
N LEU A 454 -18.69 -17.64 -22.68
CA LEU A 454 -18.25 -18.46 -21.55
C LEU A 454 -16.79 -18.22 -21.19
N VAL A 455 -15.91 -18.06 -22.18
CA VAL A 455 -14.49 -17.73 -21.96
C VAL A 455 -14.37 -16.36 -21.31
N ALA A 456 -15.06 -15.34 -21.85
CA ALA A 456 -15.06 -13.99 -21.26
C ALA A 456 -15.57 -13.99 -19.80
N LEU A 457 -16.63 -14.76 -19.53
CA LEU A 457 -17.14 -14.93 -18.16
C LEU A 457 -16.13 -15.64 -17.25
N TRP A 458 -15.44 -16.67 -17.74
CA TRP A 458 -14.44 -17.41 -16.97
C TRP A 458 -13.19 -16.57 -16.67
N GLU A 459 -12.69 -15.82 -17.66
CA GLU A 459 -11.49 -14.98 -17.52
C GLU A 459 -11.67 -13.91 -16.44
N THR A 460 -12.85 -13.29 -16.40
CA THR A 460 -13.21 -12.23 -15.45
C THR A 460 -13.81 -12.74 -14.14
N ALA A 461 -14.04 -14.06 -14.01
CA ALA A 461 -14.67 -14.65 -12.83
C ALA A 461 -13.81 -14.48 -11.57
N PRO A 462 -14.36 -13.91 -10.48
CA PRO A 462 -13.68 -13.89 -9.19
C PRO A 462 -13.53 -15.31 -8.64
N TYR A 463 -12.65 -15.47 -7.64
CA TYR A 463 -12.47 -16.74 -6.95
C TYR A 463 -13.32 -16.79 -5.68
N LYS A 464 -13.95 -17.94 -5.45
CA LYS A 464 -14.31 -18.41 -4.12
C LYS A 464 -13.08 -19.04 -3.47
N VAL A 465 -12.82 -18.70 -2.22
CA VAL A 465 -11.75 -19.29 -1.42
C VAL A 465 -12.32 -20.06 -0.24
N ASP A 466 -11.94 -21.32 -0.13
CA ASP A 466 -12.18 -22.16 1.04
C ASP A 466 -10.83 -22.51 1.69
N LEU A 467 -10.72 -22.31 3.00
CA LEU A 467 -9.56 -22.79 3.77
C LEU A 467 -9.87 -24.14 4.39
N TYR A 468 -9.09 -25.15 3.99
CA TYR A 468 -9.19 -26.51 4.47
C TYR A 468 -8.15 -26.80 5.54
N VAL A 469 -8.60 -27.20 6.73
CA VAL A 469 -7.77 -27.86 7.73
C VAL A 469 -7.84 -29.36 7.50
N CYS A 470 -6.78 -29.92 6.93
CA CYS A 470 -6.66 -31.34 6.60
C CYS A 470 -5.91 -32.08 7.71
N ILE A 471 -6.62 -32.91 8.45
CA ILE A 471 -6.11 -33.69 9.57
C ILE A 471 -5.83 -35.13 9.11
N ASN A 472 -4.57 -35.57 9.17
CA ASN A 472 -4.16 -36.91 8.78
C ASN A 472 -4.46 -37.94 9.88
N LEU A 473 -5.53 -38.72 9.68
CA LEU A 473 -6.02 -39.72 10.63
C LEU A 473 -5.02 -40.88 10.79
N ALA A 474 -4.34 -41.28 9.72
CA ALA A 474 -3.35 -42.35 9.77
C ALA A 474 -2.10 -41.92 10.56
N ALA A 475 -1.64 -40.69 10.38
CA ALA A 475 -0.50 -40.14 11.13
C ALA A 475 -0.84 -39.91 12.61
N LEU A 476 -2.08 -39.50 12.91
CA LEU A 476 -2.58 -39.40 14.29
C LEU A 476 -2.73 -40.77 14.96
N GLY A 477 -3.28 -41.76 14.25
CA GLY A 477 -3.47 -43.11 14.79
C GLY A 477 -2.17 -43.82 15.18
N LYS A 478 -1.04 -43.43 14.61
CA LYS A 478 0.30 -43.96 14.99
C LYS A 478 0.79 -43.47 16.35
N VAL A 479 0.30 -42.33 16.83
CA VAL A 479 0.78 -41.68 18.05
C VAL A 479 -0.27 -41.57 19.15
N ALA A 480 -1.55 -41.73 18.80
CA ALA A 480 -2.65 -41.65 19.75
C ALA A 480 -3.12 -43.04 20.17
N THR A 481 -3.20 -43.27 21.48
CA THR A 481 -3.83 -44.47 22.07
C THR A 481 -5.34 -44.49 21.87
N ASN A 482 -5.97 -43.29 21.86
CA ASN A 482 -7.38 -43.11 21.54
C ASN A 482 -7.54 -42.04 20.46
N LEU A 483 -7.75 -42.49 19.22
CA LEU A 483 -7.89 -41.61 18.06
C LEU A 483 -9.12 -40.70 18.15
N SER A 484 -10.24 -41.19 18.70
CA SER A 484 -11.48 -40.40 18.80
C SER A 484 -11.34 -39.25 19.80
N ALA A 485 -10.72 -39.51 20.96
CA ALA A 485 -10.41 -38.47 21.94
C ALA A 485 -9.45 -37.43 21.35
N ARG A 486 -8.42 -37.88 20.61
CA ARG A 486 -7.45 -36.98 19.98
C ARG A 486 -8.07 -36.11 18.88
N ILE A 487 -8.96 -36.67 18.06
CA ILE A 487 -9.72 -35.89 17.07
C ILE A 487 -10.57 -34.82 17.77
N THR A 488 -11.25 -35.19 18.86
CA THR A 488 -12.09 -34.26 19.62
C THR A 488 -11.26 -33.12 20.22
N GLU A 489 -10.08 -33.42 20.75
CA GLU A 489 -9.14 -32.41 21.26
C GLU A 489 -8.65 -31.46 20.15
N ILE A 490 -8.30 -32.00 18.97
CA ILE A 490 -7.89 -31.19 17.82
C ILE A 490 -9.04 -30.28 17.38
N LEU A 491 -10.23 -30.83 17.15
CA LEU A 491 -11.42 -30.06 16.77
C LEU A 491 -11.77 -29.01 17.84
N GLY A 492 -11.59 -29.33 19.12
CA GLY A 492 -11.77 -28.42 20.24
C GLY A 492 -10.84 -27.20 20.19
N ARG A 493 -9.58 -27.34 19.75
CA ARG A 493 -8.69 -26.19 19.51
C ARG A 493 -9.16 -25.28 18.38
N TYR A 494 -9.86 -25.85 17.41
CA TYR A 494 -10.56 -25.11 16.37
C TYR A 494 -11.95 -24.63 16.80
N GLY A 495 -12.33 -24.75 18.08
CA GLY A 495 -13.65 -24.34 18.59
C GLY A 495 -14.82 -25.18 18.05
N ILE A 496 -14.53 -26.34 17.46
CA ILE A 496 -15.53 -27.23 16.86
C ILE A 496 -15.94 -28.29 17.89
N ALA A 497 -17.21 -28.27 18.27
CA ALA A 497 -17.77 -29.31 19.12
C ALA A 497 -17.90 -30.64 18.35
N PRO A 498 -17.66 -31.79 19.01
CA PRO A 498 -17.83 -33.09 18.38
C PRO A 498 -19.30 -33.31 17.94
N PRO A 499 -19.54 -34.06 16.84
CA PRO A 499 -20.88 -34.42 16.42
C PRO A 499 -21.64 -35.09 17.59
N GLY A 500 -22.79 -34.53 17.96
CA GLY A 500 -23.65 -35.04 19.06
C GLY A 500 -23.71 -34.17 20.32
N ALA A 501 -22.82 -33.19 20.52
CA ALA A 501 -22.88 -32.32 21.71
C ALA A 501 -23.94 -31.19 21.61
N GLY A 502 -24.48 -30.93 20.41
CA GLY A 502 -25.39 -29.81 20.15
C GLY A 502 -26.83 -30.17 19.77
N GLU A 503 -27.17 -31.45 19.60
CA GLU A 503 -28.53 -31.88 19.22
C GLU A 503 -29.50 -31.95 20.42
N SER A 504 -29.00 -31.84 21.66
CA SER A 504 -29.83 -31.91 22.86
C SER A 504 -30.52 -30.61 23.28
N ALA A 505 -30.19 -29.47 22.66
CA ALA A 505 -30.72 -28.16 23.06
C ALA A 505 -31.85 -27.60 22.16
N ARG A 506 -31.97 -28.07 20.91
CA ARG A 506 -33.07 -27.63 20.01
C ARG A 506 -34.30 -28.54 20.07
N THR A 507 -34.15 -29.80 20.45
CA THR A 507 -35.26 -30.77 20.55
C THR A 507 -36.07 -30.70 21.85
N LYS A 508 -35.79 -29.73 22.75
CA LYS A 508 -36.53 -29.53 24.01
C LYS A 508 -37.27 -28.19 24.13
N ARG A 509 -37.29 -27.36 23.08
CA ARG A 509 -38.08 -26.12 23.06
C ARG A 509 -39.37 -26.18 22.24
N ASP A 510 -39.57 -27.25 21.47
CA ASP A 510 -40.79 -27.50 20.69
C ASP A 510 -41.47 -28.84 21.08
N ALA A 511 -41.50 -29.15 22.38
CA ALA A 511 -42.27 -30.27 22.94
C ALA A 511 -43.27 -29.77 23.99
#